data_AF-A0A1Q2CXB0-F1
#
_entry.id   AF-A0A1Q2CXB0-F1
#
_cell.length_a   1.000
_cell.length_b   1.000
_cell.length_c   1.000
_cell.angle_alpha   90.00
_cell.angle_beta   90.00
_cell.angle_gamma   90.00
#
_symmetry.space_group_name_H-M   'P 1'
#
loop_
_entity.id
_entity.type
_entity.pdbx_description
1 polymer ?
#
loop_
_entity_poly.entity_id
_entity_poly.type
_entity_poly.pdbx_seq_one_letter_code
_entity_poly.pdbx_strand_id
1 'polypeptide(L)'
;MSGTRHVIPRSLAWPVLLISAVLEAVWANALSASKSFSEPVPTVIFLVATIASLAGLSLAMAHIPTGTAYAVWTSVGTVLTVGYSVAIRAEGMSWLRALFLAGILGCVIGLKQLDSKEPDPEPAAGEEPSA
;
A
#
# COMPACT_ATOMS: atom_id res chain seq x y z
N MET A 1 27.81 -7.59 13.33
CA MET A 1 27.54 -6.17 13.66
C MET A 1 26.18 -5.79 13.08
N SER A 2 25.08 -6.27 13.67
CA SER A 2 23.72 -5.92 13.25
C SER A 2 23.35 -4.59 13.89
N GLY A 3 23.72 -3.50 13.21
CA GLY A 3 23.12 -2.20 13.50
C GLY A 3 21.67 -2.28 13.09
N THR A 4 20.77 -2.54 14.03
CA THR A 4 19.33 -2.38 13.88
C THR A 4 19.11 -0.94 13.41
N ARG A 5 18.99 -0.71 12.10
CA ARG A 5 18.67 0.62 11.60
C ARG A 5 17.23 0.88 12.01
N HIS A 6 17.06 1.58 13.14
CA HIS A 6 15.82 2.26 13.46
C HIS A 6 15.65 3.39 12.44
N VAL A 7 15.22 3.03 11.22
CA VAL A 7 14.98 3.98 10.12
C VAL A 7 13.88 4.97 10.50
N ILE A 8 12.86 4.50 11.22
CA ILE A 8 11.81 5.31 11.84
C ILE A 8 11.38 4.69 13.19
N PRO A 9 10.86 5.48 14.15
CA PRO A 9 10.20 4.96 15.33
C PRO A 9 8.99 4.09 14.97
N ARG A 10 8.73 3.02 15.74
CA ARG A 10 7.56 2.13 15.54
C ARG A 10 6.23 2.88 15.57
N SER A 11 6.13 3.93 16.39
CA SER A 11 4.96 4.80 16.47
C SER A 11 4.66 5.57 15.17
N LEU A 12 5.67 5.80 14.33
CA LEU A 12 5.53 6.51 13.06
C LEU A 12 5.22 5.59 11.87
N ALA A 13 5.34 4.26 12.01
CA ALA A 13 5.13 3.33 10.90
C ALA A 13 3.73 3.44 10.27
N TRP A 14 2.68 3.52 11.09
CA TRP A 14 1.30 3.66 10.62
C TRP A 14 1.00 5.03 9.98
N PRO A 15 1.36 6.17 10.62
CA PRO A 15 1.26 7.47 9.97
C PRO A 15 1.99 7.55 8.63
N VAL A 16 3.22 7.03 8.56
CA VAL A 16 4.03 6.98 7.33
C VAL A 16 3.35 6.14 6.26
N LEU A 17 2.76 4.99 6.63
CA LEU A 17 1.99 4.15 5.71
C LEU A 17 0.77 4.89 5.14
N LEU A 18 0.01 5.59 5.98
CA LEU A 18 -1.16 6.34 5.54
C LEU A 18 -0.79 7.51 4.62
N ILE A 19 0.26 8.26 4.96
CA ILE A 19 0.78 9.34 4.11
C ILE A 19 1.28 8.79 2.77
N SER A 20 1.99 7.66 2.80
CA SER A 20 2.44 6.96 1.60
C SER A 20 1.27 6.54 0.70
N ALA A 21 0.17 6.07 1.27
CA ALA A 21 -1.04 5.70 0.53
C ALA A 21 -1.78 6.91 -0.05
N VAL A 22 -1.78 8.05 0.64
CA VAL A 22 -2.30 9.30 0.07
C VAL A 22 -1.45 9.76 -1.12
N LEU A 23 -0.11 9.68 -1.00
CA LEU A 23 0.80 9.96 -2.11
C LEU A 23 0.59 9.00 -3.28
N GLU A 24 0.11 7.78 -3.01
CA GLU A 24 -0.26 6.83 -4.07
C GLU A 24 -1.34 7.41 -4.97
N ALA A 25 -2.41 7.90 -4.35
CA ALA A 25 -3.51 8.53 -5.09
C ALA A 25 -3.07 9.78 -5.85
N VAL A 26 -2.15 10.57 -5.27
CA VAL A 26 -1.59 11.75 -5.93
C VAL A 26 -0.83 11.36 -7.19
N TRP A 27 0.10 10.39 -7.12
CA TRP A 27 0.88 10.02 -8.31
C TRP A 27 0.00 9.31 -9.35
N ALA A 28 -0.98 8.50 -8.94
CA ALA A 28 -1.89 7.81 -9.85
C ALA A 28 -2.72 8.82 -10.66
N ASN A 29 -3.27 9.83 -9.99
CA ASN A 29 -4.01 10.88 -10.67
C ASN A 29 -3.10 11.79 -11.52
N ALA A 30 -1.90 12.11 -11.04
CA ALA A 30 -0.92 12.90 -11.80
C ALA A 30 -0.45 12.18 -13.08
N LEU A 31 -0.26 10.86 -13.01
CA LEU A 31 0.08 10.03 -14.16
C LEU A 31 -1.01 10.09 -15.22
N SER A 32 -2.28 9.96 -14.81
CA SER A 32 -3.43 10.12 -15.70
C SER A 32 -3.45 11.52 -16.35
N ALA A 33 -3.22 12.56 -15.56
CA ALA A 33 -3.18 13.94 -16.02
C ALA A 33 -1.97 14.27 -16.92
N SER A 34 -0.90 13.46 -16.91
CA SER A 34 0.32 13.70 -17.69
C SER A 34 0.13 13.54 -19.21
N LYS A 35 -0.99 12.94 -19.66
CA LYS A 35 -1.29 12.63 -21.06
C LYS A 35 -0.10 11.94 -21.75
N SER A 36 0.27 10.77 -21.22
CA SER A 36 1.43 10.00 -21.70
C SER A 36 2.74 10.78 -21.62
N PHE A 37 2.96 11.48 -20.51
CA PHE A 37 4.16 12.30 -20.24
C PHE A 37 4.34 13.53 -21.14
N SER A 38 3.29 13.95 -21.84
CA SER A 38 3.33 15.15 -22.70
C SER A 38 3.23 16.44 -21.88
N GLU A 39 2.59 16.39 -20.72
CA GLU A 39 2.41 17.54 -19.83
C GLU A 39 3.51 17.55 -18.75
N PRO A 40 4.40 18.56 -18.70
CA PRO A 40 5.58 18.53 -17.84
C PRO A 40 5.25 18.62 -16.35
N VAL A 41 4.25 19.44 -15.98
CA VAL A 41 3.91 19.67 -14.56
C VAL A 41 3.33 18.41 -13.92
N PRO A 42 2.28 17.74 -14.47
CA PRO A 42 1.79 16.49 -13.91
C PRO A 42 2.83 15.37 -13.93
N THR A 43 3.72 15.35 -14.93
CA THR A 43 4.82 14.37 -15.01
C THR A 43 5.79 14.51 -13.84
N VAL A 44 6.20 15.75 -13.51
CA VAL A 44 7.08 15.98 -12.36
C VAL A 44 6.39 15.59 -11.05
N ILE A 45 5.11 15.95 -10.89
CA ILE A 45 4.33 15.57 -9.71
C ILE A 45 4.25 14.04 -9.58
N PHE A 46 3.95 13.34 -10.68
CA PHE A 46 3.96 11.87 -10.72
C PHE A 46 5.29 11.30 -10.24
N LEU A 47 6.41 11.71 -10.84
CA LEU A 47 7.73 11.17 -10.49
C LEU A 47 8.09 11.38 -9.01
N VAL A 48 7.89 12.60 -8.51
CA VAL A 48 8.20 12.94 -7.11
C VAL A 48 7.29 12.19 -6.15
N ALA A 49 5.98 12.17 -6.41
CA ALA A 49 5.01 11.51 -5.56
C ALA A 49 5.15 9.98 -5.57
N THR A 50 5.49 9.36 -6.71
CA THR A 50 5.76 7.92 -6.80
C THR A 50 6.97 7.54 -5.95
N ILE A 51 8.08 8.28 -6.07
CA ILE A 51 9.29 8.00 -5.27
C ILE A 51 8.99 8.18 -3.78
N ALA A 52 8.33 9.27 -3.40
CA ALA A 52 7.98 9.53 -2.01
C ALA A 52 6.99 8.49 -1.44
N SER A 53 6.00 8.07 -2.22
CA SER A 53 5.04 7.04 -1.85
C SER A 53 5.74 5.70 -1.61
N LEU A 54 6.53 5.22 -2.57
CA LEU A 54 7.25 3.95 -2.45
C LEU A 54 8.28 3.97 -1.32
N ALA A 55 8.96 5.10 -1.10
CA ALA A 55 9.87 5.28 0.02
C ALA A 55 9.11 5.17 1.37
N GLY A 56 7.98 5.85 1.52
CA GLY A 56 7.16 5.76 2.72
C GLY A 56 6.64 4.33 2.98
N LEU A 57 6.24 3.62 1.93
CA LEU A 57 5.81 2.23 2.02
C LEU A 57 6.94 1.32 2.51
N SER A 58 8.13 1.48 1.93
CA SER A 58 9.34 0.75 2.34
C SER A 58 9.69 1.02 3.81
N LEU A 59 9.59 2.27 4.26
CA LEU A 59 9.83 2.63 5.66
C LEU A 59 8.81 2.01 6.62
N ALA A 60 7.53 1.94 6.22
CA ALA A 60 6.48 1.31 7.02
C ALA A 60 6.68 -0.21 7.15
N MET A 61 7.13 -0.87 6.07
CA MET A 61 7.43 -2.31 6.04
C MET A 61 8.56 -2.71 6.97
N ALA A 62 9.38 -1.77 7.46
CA ALA A 62 10.37 -2.07 8.49
C ALA A 62 9.73 -2.50 9.83
N HIS A 63 8.45 -2.19 10.07
CA HIS A 63 7.74 -2.49 11.32
C HIS A 63 6.40 -3.20 11.13
N ILE A 64 5.85 -3.21 9.91
CA ILE A 64 4.56 -3.79 9.57
C ILE A 64 4.81 -4.94 8.59
N PRO A 65 4.19 -6.12 8.79
CA PRO A 65 4.31 -7.24 7.84
C PRO A 65 3.98 -6.79 6.41
N THR A 66 4.80 -7.22 5.45
CA THR A 66 4.73 -6.79 4.04
C THR A 66 3.33 -6.95 3.44
N GLY A 67 2.67 -8.10 3.69
CA GLY A 67 1.31 -8.36 3.21
C GLY A 67 0.28 -7.35 3.75
N THR A 68 0.36 -7.05 5.05
CA THR A 68 -0.50 -6.04 5.69
C THR A 68 -0.24 -4.64 5.17
N ALA A 69 1.04 -4.25 5.03
CA ALA A 69 1.42 -2.93 4.54
C ALA A 69 0.95 -2.70 3.09
N TYR A 70 1.20 -3.65 2.18
CA TYR A 70 0.71 -3.57 0.79
C TYR A 70 -0.82 -3.54 0.72
N ALA A 71 -1.50 -4.41 1.46
CA ALA A 71 -2.96 -4.45 1.48
C ALA A 71 -3.58 -3.10 1.89
N VAL A 72 -3.06 -2.49 2.96
CA VAL A 72 -3.53 -1.18 3.44
C VAL A 72 -3.16 -0.07 2.44
N TRP A 73 -1.92 -0.05 1.96
CA TRP A 73 -1.44 0.95 1.02
C TRP A 73 -2.30 0.99 -0.25
N THR A 74 -2.39 -0.13 -0.97
CA THR A 74 -3.15 -0.22 -2.22
C THR A 74 -4.64 0.07 -2.02
N SER A 75 -5.25 -0.39 -0.92
CA SER A 75 -6.69 -0.16 -0.71
C SER A 75 -7.00 1.31 -0.41
N VAL A 76 -6.21 1.97 0.44
CA VAL A 76 -6.39 3.41 0.73
C VAL A 76 -6.09 4.24 -0.52
N GLY A 77 -5.00 3.96 -1.23
CA GLY A 77 -4.67 4.64 -2.49
C GLY A 77 -5.77 4.48 -3.54
N THR A 78 -6.32 3.27 -3.68
CA THR A 78 -7.45 3.00 -4.61
C THR A 78 -8.69 3.79 -4.25
N VAL A 79 -9.12 3.77 -2.98
CA VAL A 79 -10.33 4.49 -2.52
C VAL A 79 -10.18 5.99 -2.74
N LEU A 80 -9.02 6.56 -2.44
CA LEU A 80 -8.75 7.99 -2.65
C LEU A 80 -8.68 8.35 -4.14
N THR A 81 -8.01 7.54 -4.95
CA THR A 81 -7.90 7.77 -6.41
C THR A 81 -9.27 7.78 -7.07
N VAL A 82 -10.08 6.75 -6.81
CA VAL A 82 -11.45 6.68 -7.35
C VAL A 82 -12.31 7.79 -6.79
N GLY A 83 -12.28 8.01 -5.47
CA GLY A 83 -13.06 9.05 -4.81
C GLY A 83 -12.77 10.42 -5.40
N TYR A 84 -11.50 10.73 -5.65
CA TYR A 84 -11.08 11.95 -6.32
C TYR A 84 -11.64 12.03 -7.75
N SER A 85 -11.44 10.99 -8.57
CA SER A 85 -11.92 10.94 -9.97
C SER A 85 -13.43 11.15 -10.10
N VAL A 86 -14.20 10.60 -9.17
CA VAL A 86 -15.65 10.80 -9.08
C VAL A 86 -15.99 12.23 -8.68
N ALA A 87 -15.32 12.78 -7.67
CA ALA A 87 -15.58 14.12 -7.15
C ALA A 87 -15.38 15.21 -8.21
N ILE A 88 -14.35 15.06 -9.06
CA ILE A 88 -14.07 15.99 -10.15
C ILE A 88 -14.91 15.74 -11.42
N ARG A 89 -15.89 14.82 -11.37
CA ARG A 89 -16.74 14.37 -12.49
C ARG A 89 -15.95 13.93 -13.74
N ALA A 90 -14.68 13.51 -13.57
CA ALA A 90 -13.86 13.01 -14.67
C ALA A 90 -14.40 11.67 -15.21
N GLU A 91 -15.01 10.87 -14.33
CA GLU A 91 -15.63 9.61 -14.69
C GLU A 91 -17.02 9.50 -14.06
N GLY A 92 -18.01 9.03 -14.83
CA GLY A 92 -19.33 8.71 -14.29
C GLY A 92 -19.26 7.49 -13.37
N MET A 93 -19.79 7.61 -12.15
CA MET A 93 -19.92 6.47 -11.24
C MET A 93 -21.06 5.57 -11.72
N SER A 94 -20.73 4.55 -12.53
CA SER A 94 -21.67 3.47 -12.84
C SER A 94 -21.80 2.52 -11.66
N TRP A 95 -23.00 2.01 -11.42
CA TRP A 95 -23.28 0.96 -10.42
C TRP A 95 -22.33 -0.24 -10.55
N LEU A 96 -21.98 -0.64 -11.78
CA LEU A 96 -21.03 -1.72 -12.04
C LEU A 96 -19.62 -1.39 -11.53
N ARG A 97 -19.18 -0.14 -11.66
CA ARG A 97 -17.83 0.28 -11.25
C ARG A 97 -17.70 0.23 -9.72
N ALA A 98 -18.75 0.65 -9.01
CA ALA A 98 -18.84 0.51 -7.56
C ALA A 98 -18.80 -0.97 -7.12
N LEU A 99 -19.51 -1.86 -7.83
CA LEU A 99 -19.50 -3.30 -7.55
C LEU A 99 -18.10 -3.91 -7.70
N PHE A 100 -17.39 -3.61 -8.78
CA PHE A 100 -16.03 -4.14 -9.00
C PHE A 100 -15.03 -3.61 -7.96
N LEU A 101 -15.14 -2.34 -7.58
CA LEU A 101 -14.31 -1.77 -6.51
C LEU A 101 -14.58 -2.43 -5.16
N ALA A 102 -15.85 -2.68 -4.83
CA ALA A 102 -16.22 -3.44 -3.64
C ALA A 102 -15.67 -4.87 -3.68
N GLY A 103 -15.65 -5.50 -4.87
CA GLY A 103 -15.02 -6.81 -5.08
C GLY A 103 -13.52 -6.81 -4.81
N ILE A 104 -12.78 -5.81 -5.33
CA ILE A 104 -11.34 -5.64 -5.06
C ILE A 104 -11.09 -5.49 -3.56
N LEU A 105 -11.86 -4.64 -2.88
CA LEU A 105 -11.77 -4.46 -1.43
C LEU A 105 -12.06 -5.78 -0.69
N GLY A 106 -13.05 -6.55 -1.13
CA GLY A 106 -13.37 -7.87 -0.59
C GLY A 106 -12.21 -8.87 -0.73
N CYS A 107 -11.54 -8.92 -1.88
CA CYS A 107 -10.36 -9.76 -2.09
C CYS A 107 -9.20 -9.38 -1.16
N VAL A 108 -8.95 -8.08 -0.97
CA VAL A 108 -7.91 -7.58 -0.05
C VAL A 108 -8.22 -7.98 1.40
N ILE A 109 -9.47 -7.82 1.84
CA ILE A 109 -9.92 -8.23 3.18
C ILE A 109 -9.79 -9.75 3.36
N GLY A 110 -10.17 -10.54 2.34
CA GLY A 110 -10.04 -12.00 2.36
C GLY A 110 -8.59 -12.45 2.50
N LEU A 111 -7.67 -11.86 1.74
CA LEU A 111 -6.23 -12.13 1.85
C LEU A 111 -5.68 -11.85 3.25
N LYS A 112 -6.06 -10.72 3.88
CA LYS A 112 -5.63 -10.38 5.24
C LYS A 112 -6.06 -11.43 6.28
N GLN A 113 -7.24 -12.04 6.11
CA GLN A 113 -7.71 -13.07 7.04
C GLN A 113 -6.96 -14.39 6.89
N LEU A 114 -6.44 -14.69 5.70
CA LEU A 114 -5.62 -15.89 5.46
C LEU A 114 -4.19 -15.71 5.96
N ASP A 115 -3.61 -14.51 5.80
CA ASP A 115 -2.27 -14.16 6.30
C ASP A 115 -2.18 -14.19 7.84
N SER A 116 -3.32 -14.10 8.54
CA SER A 116 -3.39 -14.19 10.00
C SER A 116 -3.31 -15.64 10.53
N LYS A 117 -3.19 -16.62 9.63
CA LYS A 117 -3.22 -18.06 9.93
C LYS A 117 -1.95 -18.76 9.43
N GLU A 118 -0.77 -18.21 9.70
CA GLU A 118 0.44 -19.03 9.70
C GLU A 118 0.43 -19.91 10.96
N PRO A 119 0.46 -21.25 10.86
CA PRO A 119 0.71 -22.12 11.99
C PRO A 119 2.12 -21.83 12.52
N ASP A 120 2.28 -21.81 13.85
CA ASP A 120 3.59 -21.74 14.50
C ASP A 120 4.54 -22.76 13.86
N PRO A 121 5.82 -22.41 13.60
CA PRO A 121 6.78 -23.37 13.07
C PRO A 121 6.83 -24.54 14.05
N GLU A 122 6.44 -25.72 13.55
CA GLU A 122 6.49 -26.96 14.31
C GLU A 122 7.91 -27.12 14.89
N PRO A 123 8.06 -27.34 16.21
CA PRO A 123 9.37 -27.45 16.82
C PRO A 123 10.15 -28.54 16.08
N ALA A 124 11.34 -28.18 15.59
CA ALA A 124 12.21 -29.08 14.88
C ALA A 124 12.43 -30.35 15.71
N ALA A 125 11.83 -31.45 15.27
CA ALA A 125 12.11 -32.78 15.79
C ALA A 125 13.58 -33.10 15.45
N GLY A 126 14.49 -32.80 16.38
CA GLY A 126 15.91 -32.94 16.13
C GLY A 126 16.87 -32.68 17.28
N GLU A 127 16.40 -32.47 18.51
CA GLU A 127 17.25 -32.55 19.71
C GLU A 127 16.79 -33.74 20.55
N GLU A 128 17.24 -34.94 20.16
CA GLU A 128 17.39 -36.03 21.12
C GLU A 128 18.54 -35.66 22.09
N PRO A 129 18.32 -35.65 23.41
CA PRO A 129 19.41 -35.60 24.36
C PRO A 129 20.14 -36.94 24.31
N SER A 130 21.35 -36.94 23.74
CA SER A 130 22.34 -37.98 24.03
C SER A 130 22.80 -37.83 25.48
N ALA A 131 22.19 -38.60 26.38
CA ALA A 131 22.76 -39.07 27.66
C ALA A 131 21.86 -40.12 28.33
#